data_AF-A0A177N939-F1
#
_entry.id   AF-A0A177N939-F1
#
_cell.length_a   1.000
_cell.length_b   1.000
_cell.length_c   1.000
_cell.angle_alpha   90.00
_cell.angle_beta   90.00
_cell.angle_gamma   90.00
#
_symmetry.space_group_name_H-M   'P 1'
#
loop_
_entity.id
_entity.type
_entity.pdbx_description
1 polymer ?
#
loop_
_entity_poly.entity_id
_entity_poly.type
_entity_poly.pdbx_seq_one_letter_code
_entity_poly.pdbx_strand_id
1 'polypeptide(L)'
;MKTYTLVWVSDDAEFAIEMGHYNSLNEAQAAQPDALSGLAERGGNAESGFWEITVWRGDKIVESYGLENIGGNKKWMSIPVSN
;
A
#
# COMPACT_ATOMS: atom_id res chain seq x y z
N MET A 1 -20.43 0.41 11.52
CA MET A 1 -19.29 1.36 11.46
C MET A 1 -18.62 1.18 10.11
N LYS A 2 -18.07 2.24 9.49
CA LYS A 2 -17.28 2.11 8.25
C LYS A 2 -15.82 1.94 8.63
N THR A 3 -15.32 0.71 8.59
CA THR A 3 -13.92 0.35 8.86
C THR A 3 -13.03 0.78 7.69
N TYR A 4 -11.82 1.23 8.00
CA TYR A 4 -10.75 1.50 7.04
C TYR A 4 -9.81 0.30 7.03
N THR A 5 -9.42 -0.19 5.86
CA THR A 5 -8.54 -1.36 5.73
C THR A 5 -7.27 -0.96 5.00
N LEU A 6 -6.11 -1.31 5.55
CA LEU A 6 -4.82 -1.10 4.91
C LEU A 6 -4.38 -2.40 4.24
N VAL A 7 -4.04 -2.35 2.96
CA VAL A 7 -3.74 -3.53 2.15
C VAL A 7 -2.47 -3.31 1.36
N TRP A 8 -1.60 -4.32 1.27
CA TRP A 8 -0.53 -4.39 0.26
C TRP A 8 -1.01 -5.15 -0.97
N VAL A 9 -0.66 -4.64 -2.14
CA VAL A 9 -0.98 -5.21 -3.45
C VAL A 9 0.33 -5.25 -4.25
N SER A 10 0.62 -6.34 -4.95
CA SER A 10 1.68 -6.36 -5.96
C SER A 10 1.11 -6.43 -7.37
N ASP A 11 1.91 -6.07 -8.37
CA ASP A 11 1.56 -6.10 -9.80
C ASP A 11 1.08 -7.45 -10.31
N ASP A 12 1.61 -8.53 -9.73
CA ASP A 12 1.21 -9.90 -10.03
C ASP A 12 -0.20 -10.22 -9.48
N ALA A 13 -0.81 -9.34 -8.68
CA ALA A 13 -2.20 -9.36 -8.17
C ALA A 13 -2.65 -10.66 -7.48
N GLU A 14 -1.78 -11.68 -7.39
CA GLU A 14 -2.04 -12.96 -6.77
C GLU A 14 -1.98 -12.90 -5.24
N PHE A 15 -1.45 -11.81 -4.67
CA PHE A 15 -1.50 -11.56 -3.23
C PHE A 15 -1.97 -10.14 -2.89
N ALA A 16 -3.09 -10.06 -2.17
CA ALA A 16 -3.47 -8.88 -1.40
C ALA A 16 -3.29 -9.22 0.08
N ILE A 17 -2.35 -8.56 0.76
CA ILE A 17 -2.11 -8.80 2.20
C ILE A 17 -2.82 -7.71 2.98
N GLU A 18 -3.84 -8.11 3.74
CA GLU A 18 -4.50 -7.23 4.69
C GLU A 18 -3.58 -6.96 5.89
N MET A 19 -3.24 -5.70 6.10
CA MET A 19 -2.34 -5.24 7.16
C MET A 19 -3.07 -4.88 8.44
N GLY A 20 -4.36 -4.52 8.36
CA GLY A 20 -5.20 -4.25 9.52
C GLY A 20 -6.47 -3.47 9.21
N HIS A 21 -7.36 -3.43 10.20
CA HIS A 21 -8.59 -2.65 10.20
C HIS A 21 -8.55 -1.54 11.24
N TYR A 22 -9.04 -0.36 10.85
CA TYR A 22 -8.99 0.87 11.63
C TYR A 22 -10.38 1.52 11.68
N ASN A 23 -10.70 2.19 12.78
CA ASN A 23 -12.01 2.81 12.96
C ASN A 23 -12.11 4.21 12.33
N SER A 24 -10.96 4.78 11.94
CA SER A 24 -10.88 6.09 11.31
C SER A 24 -9.75 6.15 10.28
N LEU A 25 -9.79 7.15 9.40
CA LEU A 25 -8.71 7.43 8.44
C LEU A 25 -7.41 7.78 9.18
N ASN A 26 -7.50 8.58 10.25
CA ASN A 26 -6.32 8.99 11.02
C ASN A 26 -5.59 7.79 11.64
N GLU A 27 -6.33 6.80 12.12
CA GLU A 27 -5.75 5.55 12.64
C GLU A 27 -5.05 4.75 11.53
N ALA A 28 -5.69 4.62 10.36
CA ALA A 28 -5.08 3.95 9.21
C ALA A 28 -3.80 4.66 8.73
N GLN A 29 -3.80 6.00 8.72
CA GLN A 29 -2.65 6.83 8.37
C GLN A 29 -1.53 6.73 9.42
N ALA A 30 -1.87 6.60 10.71
CA ALA A 30 -0.87 6.40 11.76
C ALA A 30 -0.13 5.07 11.62
N ALA A 31 -0.76 4.04 11.06
CA ALA A 31 -0.16 2.74 10.78
C ALA A 31 0.53 2.65 9.41
N GLN A 32 0.32 3.64 8.54
CA GLN A 32 0.85 3.66 7.19
C GLN A 32 2.38 3.69 7.10
N PRO A 33 3.13 4.40 7.98
CA PRO A 33 4.60 4.37 7.94
C PRO A 33 5.20 2.97 8.15
N ASP A 34 4.62 2.18 9.05
CA ASP A 34 5.07 0.81 9.30
C ASP A 34 4.82 -0.09 8.09
N ALA A 35 3.64 0.07 7.47
CA ALA A 35 3.30 -0.67 6.27
C ALA A 35 4.09 -0.20 5.04
N LEU A 36 4.46 1.09 4.93
CA LEU A 36 5.40 1.57 3.91
C LEU A 36 6.81 1.00 4.13
N SER A 37 7.25 0.89 5.38
CA SER A 37 8.55 0.29 5.73
C SER A 37 8.60 -1.18 5.34
N GLY A 38 7.55 -1.95 5.64
CA GLY A 38 7.46 -3.35 5.19
C GLY A 38 7.38 -3.52 3.67
N LEU A 39 6.74 -2.58 2.95
CA LEU A 39 6.75 -2.53 1.49
C LEU A 39 8.16 -2.24 0.95
N ALA A 40 8.88 -1.32 1.58
CA ALA A 40 10.26 -0.97 1.24
C ALA A 40 11.22 -2.15 1.44
N GLU A 41 11.01 -2.95 2.48
CA GLU A 41 11.79 -4.17 2.73
C GLU A 41 11.47 -5.26 1.71
N ARG A 42 10.19 -5.53 1.44
CA ARG A 42 9.78 -6.59 0.51
C ARG A 42 10.03 -6.22 -0.94
N GLY A 43 9.48 -5.10 -1.39
CA GLY A 43 9.63 -4.61 -2.75
C GLY A 43 11.01 -4.04 -3.05
N GLY A 44 11.66 -3.44 -2.06
CA GLY A 44 13.02 -2.95 -2.24
C GLY A 44 14.09 -4.05 -2.27
N ASN A 45 13.77 -5.30 -1.91
CA ASN A 45 14.68 -6.44 -2.04
C ASN A 45 14.43 -7.28 -3.30
N ALA A 46 13.36 -7.00 -4.04
CA ALA A 46 13.14 -7.62 -5.34
C ALA A 46 14.09 -7.04 -6.41
N GLU A 47 14.38 -7.84 -7.44
CA GLU A 47 15.21 -7.43 -8.56
C GLU A 47 14.51 -6.38 -9.44
N SER A 48 13.20 -6.55 -9.63
CA SER A 48 12.31 -5.60 -10.29
C SER A 48 10.85 -5.82 -9.90
N GLY A 49 10.02 -4.79 -10.09
CA GLY A 49 8.57 -4.85 -9.91
C GLY A 49 7.97 -3.54 -9.41
N PHE A 50 6.64 -3.50 -9.32
CA PHE A 50 5.91 -2.48 -8.60
C PHE A 50 5.04 -3.10 -7.50
N TRP A 51 5.01 -2.40 -6.37
CA TRP A 51 4.21 -2.75 -5.21
C TRP A 51 3.44 -1.54 -4.74
N GLU A 52 2.25 -1.78 -4.25
CA GLU A 52 1.30 -0.76 -3.84
C GLU A 52 0.85 -1.02 -2.40
N ILE A 53 0.63 0.08 -1.67
CA ILE A 53 -0.15 0.09 -0.44
C ILE A 53 -1.40 0.94 -0.63
N THR A 54 -2.56 0.35 -0.33
CA THR A 54 -3.86 0.95 -0.59
C THR A 54 -4.66 1.02 0.71
N VAL A 55 -5.26 2.19 0.99
CA VAL A 55 -6.22 2.38 2.09
C VAL A 55 -7.63 2.32 1.52
N TRP A 56 -8.42 1.35 1.97
CA TRP A 56 -9.82 1.17 1.59
C TRP A 56 -10.76 1.68 2.68
N ARG A 57 -11.93 2.20 2.28
CA ARG A 57 -13.07 2.48 3.15
C ARG A 57 -14.32 1.84 2.55
N GLY A 58 -14.62 0.63 2.99
CA GLY A 58 -15.64 -0.19 2.33
C GLY A 58 -15.14 -0.58 0.93
N ASP A 59 -15.90 -0.20 -0.10
CA ASP A 59 -15.63 -0.47 -1.52
C ASP A 59 -14.80 0.62 -2.21
N LYS A 60 -14.44 1.69 -1.50
CA LYS A 60 -13.72 2.83 -2.08
C LYS A 60 -12.27 2.85 -1.63
N ILE A 61 -11.37 3.07 -2.57
CA ILE A 61 -9.99 3.46 -2.27
C ILE A 61 -10.01 4.91 -1.81
N VAL A 62 -9.28 5.20 -0.73
CA VAL A 62 -9.14 6.55 -0.18
C VAL A 62 -7.75 7.11 -0.47
N GLU A 63 -6.73 6.25 -0.43
CA GLU A 63 -5.34 6.63 -0.56
C GLU A 63 -4.54 5.46 -1.15
N SER A 64 -3.51 5.76 -1.94
CA SER A 64 -2.64 4.74 -2.51
C SER A 64 -1.23 5.25 -2.80
N TYR A 65 -0.22 4.41 -2.53
CA TYR A 65 1.19 4.69 -2.75
C TYR A 65 1.87 3.50 -3.41
N GLY A 66 2.73 3.79 -4.40
CA GLY A 66 3.50 2.80 -5.12
C GLY A 66 5.00 2.89 -4.83
N LEU A 67 5.67 1.75 -4.87
CA LEU A 67 7.11 1.59 -4.93
C LEU A 67 7.44 0.88 -6.25
N GLU A 68 8.12 1.57 -7.15
CA GLU A 68 8.73 0.98 -8.36
C GLU A 68 10.19 0.63 -8.04
N ASN A 69 10.62 -0.59 -8.37
CA ASN A 69 12.02 -1.00 -8.31
C ASN A 69 12.44 -1.57 -9.66
N ILE A 70 13.50 -1.00 -10.24
CA ILE A 70 14.07 -1.46 -11.51
C ILE A 70 15.57 -1.64 -11.32
N GLY A 71 16.04 -2.90 -11.25
CA GLY A 71 17.46 -3.21 -11.12
C GLY A 71 18.09 -2.66 -9.84
N GLY A 72 17.33 -2.59 -8.75
CA GLY A 72 17.74 -2.01 -7.47
C GLY A 72 17.51 -0.50 -7.33
N ASN A 73 17.04 0.18 -8.39
CA ASN A 73 16.68 1.59 -8.31
C ASN A 73 15.24 1.76 -7.83
N LYS A 74 15.08 2.27 -6.60
CA LYS A 74 13.79 2.40 -5.91
C LYS A 74 13.21 3.79 -6.11
N LYS A 75 11.94 3.86 -6.51
CA LYS A 75 11.20 5.11 -6.72
C LYS A 75 9.81 5.04 -6.08
N TRP A 76 9.55 5.96 -5.16
CA TRP A 76 8.25 6.15 -4.53
C TRP A 76 7.35 7.08 -5.35
N MET A 77 6.04 6.80 -5.36
CA MET A 77 5.04 7.67 -5.98
C MET A 77 3.69 7.60 -5.29
N SER A 78 2.97 8.72 -5.28
CA SER A 78 1.54 8.74 -4.93
C SER A 78 0.73 8.32 -6.14
N ILE A 79 -0.20 7.38 -5.96
CA ILE A 79 -1.08 6.90 -7.02
C ILE A 79 -2.39 7.70 -6.95
N PRO A 80 -2.77 8.44 -8.00
CA PRO A 80 -4.04 9.16 -8.02
C PRO A 80 -5.22 8.20 -7.86
N VAL A 81 -6.00 8.40 -6.80
CA VAL A 81 -7.22 7.62 -6.56
C VAL A 81 -8.39 8.31 -7.27
N SER A 82 -9.03 7.61 -8.22
CA SER A 82 -10.24 8.10 -8.87
C SER A 82 -11.47 7.75 -8.04
N ASN A 83 -12.33 8.74 -7.77
CA ASN A 83 -13.59 8.58 -7.04
C ASN A 83 -14.75 8.18 -7.94
#